data_AF-A0A4Y2ELJ0-F1
#
_entry.id   AF-A0A4Y2ELJ0-F1
#
_cell.length_a   1.000
_cell.length_b   1.000
_cell.length_c   1.000
_cell.angle_alpha   90.00
_cell.angle_beta   90.00
_cell.angle_gamma   90.00
#
_symmetry.space_group_name_H-M   'P 1'
#
loop_
_entity.id
_entity.type
_entity.pdbx_description
1 polymer ?
#
loop_
_entity_poly.entity_id
_entity_poly.type
_entity_poly.pdbx_seq_one_letter_code
_entity_poly.pdbx_strand_id
1 'polypeptide(L)'
;MSSFLALKSLKTTNKTAKTVQTLLSQFPNITINWIKAHNGHLGNENPDKVAKRATIEGTAFNLQKPVSFLKKTLTQLSLESWQREWEEGTTSRHTFDVSPTVALISRHWSRN
;
A
#
# COMPACT_ATOMS: atom_id res chain seq x y z
N MET A 1 -11.41 -3.71 -4.27
CA MET A 1 -12.69 -3.26 -3.67
C MET A 1 -12.82 -1.77 -3.93
N SER A 2 -13.81 -1.32 -4.71
CA SER A 2 -13.91 0.09 -5.15
C SER A 2 -14.38 1.01 -4.00
N SER A 3 -14.06 2.29 -4.10
CA SER A 3 -14.42 3.32 -3.10
C SER A 3 -15.92 3.40 -2.82
N PHE A 4 -16.75 3.24 -3.86
CA PHE A 4 -18.21 3.22 -3.73
C PHE A 4 -18.73 2.03 -2.89
N LEU A 5 -18.12 0.84 -3.05
CA LEU A 5 -18.46 -0.32 -2.23
C LEU A 5 -18.04 -0.14 -0.77
N ALA A 6 -16.91 0.53 -0.54
CA ALA A 6 -16.46 0.85 0.82
C ALA A 6 -17.42 1.81 1.54
N LEU A 7 -18.05 2.75 0.81
CA LEU A 7 -19.07 3.64 1.37
C LEU A 7 -20.39 2.93 1.72
N LYS A 8 -20.80 1.93 0.92
CA LYS A 8 -21.98 1.11 1.24
C LYS A 8 -21.74 0.10 2.36
N SER A 9 -20.49 -0.17 2.70
CA SER A 9 -20.15 -1.14 3.75
C SER A 9 -20.29 -0.53 5.15
N LEU A 10 -21.18 -1.10 5.96
CA LEU A 10 -21.35 -0.77 7.38
C LEU A 10 -20.12 -1.15 8.25
N LYS A 11 -19.17 -1.91 7.69
CA LYS A 11 -17.99 -2.44 8.40
C LYS A 11 -16.67 -1.80 7.95
N THR A 12 -16.72 -0.66 7.26
CA THR A 12 -15.50 -0.01 6.78
C THR A 12 -14.58 0.40 7.94
N THR A 13 -13.30 0.03 7.89
CA THR A 13 -12.29 0.45 8.85
C THR A 13 -11.63 1.77 8.46
N ASN A 14 -11.85 2.23 7.22
CA ASN A 14 -11.26 3.46 6.70
C ASN A 14 -11.92 4.70 7.35
N LYS A 15 -11.10 5.55 7.99
CA LYS A 15 -11.55 6.76 8.70
C LYS A 15 -12.32 7.71 7.78
N THR A 16 -11.80 7.97 6.59
CA THR A 16 -12.44 8.86 5.60
C THR A 16 -13.80 8.31 5.16
N ALA A 17 -13.90 7.01 4.90
CA ALA A 17 -15.18 6.38 4.54
C ALA A 17 -16.21 6.51 5.68
N LYS A 18 -15.80 6.33 6.94
CA LYS A 18 -16.67 6.56 8.11
C LYS A 18 -17.14 8.02 8.19
N THR A 19 -16.23 8.98 8.00
CA THR A 19 -16.59 10.41 8.00
C THR A 19 -17.63 10.72 6.93
N VAL A 20 -17.44 10.22 5.71
CA VAL A 20 -18.41 10.41 4.62
C VAL A 20 -19.75 9.75 4.95
N GLN A 21 -19.75 8.53 5.50
CA GLN A 21 -20.99 7.87 5.94
C GLN A 21 -21.74 8.71 7.00
N THR A 22 -21.03 9.22 8.02
CA THR A 22 -21.63 10.08 9.05
C THR A 22 -22.24 11.35 8.45
N LEU A 23 -21.53 12.01 7.52
CA LEU A 23 -22.04 13.20 6.85
C LEU A 23 -23.31 12.90 6.05
N LEU A 24 -23.34 11.80 5.30
CA LEU A 24 -24.53 11.41 4.53
C LEU A 24 -25.73 11.11 5.43
N SER A 25 -25.49 10.49 6.60
CA SER A 25 -26.56 10.26 7.59
C SER A 25 -27.12 11.57 8.16
N GLN A 26 -26.34 12.64 8.23
CA GLN A 26 -26.80 13.97 8.67
C GLN A 26 -27.57 14.73 7.58
N PHE A 27 -27.32 14.41 6.31
CA PHE A 27 -27.93 15.09 5.16
C PHE A 27 -28.67 14.09 4.25
N PRO A 28 -29.87 13.62 4.63
CA PRO A 28 -30.57 12.53 3.93
C PRO A 28 -31.00 12.88 2.50
N ASN A 29 -31.00 14.17 2.13
CA ASN A 29 -31.38 14.64 0.79
C ASN A 29 -30.23 14.53 -0.23
N ILE A 30 -29.02 14.15 0.19
CA ILE A 30 -27.87 14.00 -0.70
C ILE A 30 -27.83 12.56 -1.23
N THR A 31 -27.85 12.41 -2.55
CA THR A 31 -27.70 11.12 -3.22
C THR A 31 -26.34 11.00 -3.90
N ILE A 32 -25.70 9.83 -3.79
CA ILE A 32 -24.43 9.53 -4.46
C ILE A 32 -24.68 8.53 -5.57
N ASN A 33 -24.38 8.94 -6.80
CA ASN A 33 -24.46 8.10 -7.99
C ASN A 33 -23.07 7.92 -8.60
N TRP A 34 -22.82 6.75 -9.18
CA TRP A 34 -21.60 6.51 -9.96
C TRP A 34 -21.83 6.89 -11.42
N ILE A 35 -20.97 7.74 -11.95
CA ILE A 35 -20.97 8.14 -13.36
C ILE A 35 -19.67 7.63 -13.98
N LYS A 36 -19.76 7.06 -15.18
CA LYS A 36 -18.60 6.56 -15.92
C LYS A 36 -17.67 7.72 -16.30
N ALA A 37 -16.37 7.54 -16.10
CA ALA A 37 -15.35 8.52 -16.50
C ALA A 37 -15.19 8.61 -18.03
N HIS A 38 -14.67 9.75 -18.50
CA HIS A 38 -14.27 10.01 -19.89
C HIS A 38 -15.36 9.78 -20.95
N ASN A 39 -16.59 10.18 -20.64
CA ASN A 39 -17.73 10.05 -21.55
C ASN A 39 -18.35 11.41 -21.94
N GLY A 40 -17.58 12.51 -21.93
CA GLY A 40 -18.05 13.84 -22.30
C GLY A 40 -18.83 14.59 -21.20
N HIS A 41 -18.96 14.02 -19.99
CA HIS A 41 -19.75 14.66 -18.93
C HIS A 41 -18.95 15.79 -18.26
N LEU A 42 -19.32 17.04 -18.55
CA LEU A 42 -18.63 18.24 -18.08
C LEU A 42 -18.43 18.25 -16.55
N GLY A 43 -19.43 17.80 -15.79
CA GLY A 43 -19.39 17.72 -14.33
C GLY A 43 -18.36 16.74 -13.76
N ASN A 44 -17.84 15.80 -14.56
CA ASN A 44 -16.74 14.91 -14.18
C ASN A 44 -15.40 15.33 -14.79
N GLU A 45 -15.43 15.87 -16.02
CA GLU A 45 -14.22 16.31 -16.71
C GLU A 45 -13.57 17.54 -16.08
N ASN A 46 -14.38 18.51 -15.62
CA ASN A 46 -13.82 19.73 -15.04
C ASN A 46 -13.06 19.45 -13.72
N PRO A 47 -13.63 18.69 -12.76
CA PRO A 47 -12.88 18.24 -11.59
C PRO A 47 -11.64 17.41 -11.93
N ASP A 48 -11.71 16.52 -12.94
CA ASP A 48 -10.55 15.71 -13.37
C ASP A 48 -9.42 16.58 -13.93
N LYS A 49 -9.74 17.61 -14.72
CA LYS A 49 -8.77 18.60 -15.21
C LYS A 49 -8.12 19.35 -14.05
N VAL A 50 -8.91 19.77 -13.06
CA VAL A 50 -8.39 20.46 -11.86
C VAL A 50 -7.50 19.53 -11.04
N ALA A 51 -7.90 18.28 -10.81
CA ALA A 51 -7.10 17.30 -10.09
C ALA A 51 -5.76 17.02 -10.80
N LYS A 52 -5.79 16.87 -12.14
CA LYS A 52 -4.58 16.71 -12.95
C LYS A 52 -3.65 17.92 -12.83
N ARG A 53 -4.19 19.14 -12.92
CA ARG A 53 -3.40 20.38 -12.70
C ARG A 53 -2.80 20.42 -11.30
N ALA A 54 -3.57 20.09 -10.27
CA ALA A 54 -3.06 20.03 -8.90
C ALA A 54 -1.95 18.99 -8.70
N THR A 55 -1.89 17.95 -9.53
CA THR A 55 -0.79 16.96 -9.49
C THR A 55 0.50 17.51 -10.11
N ILE A 56 0.39 18.48 -11.03
CA ILE A 56 1.51 19.13 -11.71
C ILE A 56 1.99 20.37 -10.95
N GLU A 57 1.04 21.18 -10.48
CA GLU A 57 1.26 22.48 -9.83
C GLU A 57 1.37 22.37 -8.30
N GLY A 58 0.87 21.28 -7.72
CA GLY A 58 0.97 21.03 -6.28
C GLY A 58 2.41 20.77 -5.85
N THR A 59 2.67 20.89 -4.54
CA THR A 59 3.98 20.59 -3.96
C THR A 59 4.32 19.11 -4.20
N ALA A 60 5.12 18.84 -5.22
CA ALA A 60 5.63 17.51 -5.47
C ALA A 60 6.51 17.11 -4.28
N PHE A 61 6.13 16.04 -3.58
CA PHE A 61 7.04 15.36 -2.67
C PHE A 61 8.06 14.60 -3.52
N ASN A 62 9.08 15.32 -3.98
CA ASN A 62 10.15 14.79 -4.81
C ASN A 62 11.03 13.87 -3.97
N LEU A 63 10.61 12.61 -3.85
CA LEU A 63 11.49 11.53 -3.44
C LEU A 63 12.52 11.33 -4.55
N GLN A 64 13.79 11.65 -4.26
CA GLN A 64 14.90 11.39 -5.20
C GLN A 64 14.95 9.93 -5.66
N LYS A 65 14.41 9.00 -4.87
CA LYS A 65 14.31 7.58 -5.23
C LYS A 65 12.91 7.05 -4.95
N PRO A 66 12.36 6.17 -5.81
CA PRO A 66 11.07 5.54 -5.56
C PRO A 66 11.00 4.83 -4.20
N VAL A 67 9.83 4.76 -3.60
CA VAL A 67 9.62 4.00 -2.35
C VAL A 67 10.02 2.53 -2.50
N SER A 68 9.84 1.94 -3.69
CA SER A 68 10.29 0.58 -4.01
C SER A 68 11.81 0.43 -3.91
N PHE A 69 12.57 1.44 -4.31
CA PHE A 69 14.03 1.45 -4.14
C PHE A 69 14.38 1.44 -2.66
N LEU A 70 13.77 2.33 -1.86
CA LEU A 70 14.04 2.40 -0.42
C LEU A 70 13.71 1.08 0.29
N LYS A 71 12.55 0.49 -0.02
CA LYS A 71 12.15 -0.81 0.50
C LYS A 71 13.17 -1.88 0.15
N LYS A 72 13.58 -1.98 -1.12
CA LYS A 72 14.58 -2.96 -1.57
C LYS A 72 15.90 -2.78 -0.83
N THR A 73 16.39 -1.55 -0.70
CA THR A 73 17.64 -1.25 0.00
C THR A 73 17.57 -1.62 1.48
N LEU A 74 16.50 -1.25 2.18
CA LEU A 74 16.32 -1.59 3.58
C LEU A 74 16.26 -3.11 3.78
N THR A 75 15.50 -3.81 2.94
CA THR A 75 15.42 -5.27 2.97
C THR A 75 16.79 -5.92 2.75
N GLN A 76 17.58 -5.43 1.80
CA GLN A 76 18.92 -5.93 1.53
C GLN A 76 19.85 -5.73 2.75
N LEU A 77 19.89 -4.53 3.31
CA LEU A 77 20.71 -4.23 4.50
C LEU A 77 20.29 -5.07 5.71
N SER A 78 18.99 -5.28 5.91
CA SER A 78 18.49 -6.16 6.97
C SER A 78 18.94 -7.61 6.74
N LEU A 79 18.83 -8.13 5.52
CA LEU A 79 19.28 -9.49 5.19
C LEU A 79 20.78 -9.66 5.43
N GLU A 80 21.60 -8.68 5.06
CA GLU A 80 23.05 -8.70 5.29
C GLU A 80 23.40 -8.67 6.78
N SER A 81 22.69 -7.86 7.58
CA SER A 81 22.86 -7.84 9.04
C SER A 81 22.49 -9.18 9.66
N TRP A 82 21.33 -9.74 9.30
CA TRP A 82 20.89 -11.05 9.78
C TRP A 82 21.82 -12.17 9.35
N GLN A 83 22.32 -12.14 8.12
CA GLN A 83 23.27 -13.12 7.61
C GLN A 83 24.57 -13.09 8.41
N ARG A 84 25.10 -11.89 8.71
CA ARG A 84 26.30 -11.72 9.54
C ARG A 84 26.11 -12.28 10.94
N GLU A 85 25.00 -11.95 11.58
CA GLU A 85 24.65 -12.50 12.90
C GLU A 85 24.52 -14.03 12.87
N TRP A 86 23.98 -14.58 11.78
CA TRP A 86 23.83 -16.03 11.60
C TRP A 86 25.19 -16.73 11.41
N GLU A 87 26.12 -16.09 10.70
CA GLU A 87 27.47 -16.59 10.49
C GLU A 87 28.33 -16.53 11.76
N GLU A 88 28.32 -15.39 12.45
CA GLU A 88 29.14 -15.12 13.63
C GLU A 88 28.56 -15.74 14.93
N GLY A 89 27.26 -16.06 14.93
CA GLY A 89 26.57 -16.64 16.07
C GLY A 89 27.05 -18.05 16.41
N THR A 90 27.26 -18.31 17.70
CA THR A 90 27.66 -19.63 18.24
C THR A 90 26.46 -20.52 18.60
N THR A 91 25.24 -19.97 18.62
CA THR A 91 24.03 -20.70 18.98
C THR A 91 23.46 -21.47 17.79
N SER A 92 22.92 -22.66 18.03
CA SER A 92 22.20 -23.47 17.04
C SER A 92 22.99 -23.78 15.76
N ARG A 93 24.29 -24.08 15.88
CA ARG A 93 25.18 -24.39 14.74
C ARG A 93 24.70 -25.56 13.88
N HIS A 94 24.08 -26.58 14.47
CA HIS A 94 23.47 -27.67 13.70
C HIS A 94 22.39 -27.18 12.73
N THR A 95 21.62 -26.15 13.09
CA THR A 95 20.63 -25.54 12.20
C THR A 95 21.31 -24.71 11.11
N PHE A 96 22.42 -24.03 11.45
CA PHE A 96 23.25 -23.32 10.46
C PHE A 96 23.81 -24.28 9.41
N ASP A 97 24.30 -25.45 9.81
CA ASP A 97 24.87 -26.44 8.88
C ASP A 97 23.85 -26.91 7.83
N VAL A 98 22.57 -26.98 8.22
CA VAL A 98 21.47 -27.37 7.31
C VAL A 98 20.97 -26.18 6.47
N SER A 99 20.95 -24.96 7.02
CA SER A 99 20.52 -23.76 6.31
C SER A 99 21.39 -22.56 6.68
N PRO A 100 22.55 -22.38 6.02
CA PRO A 100 23.51 -21.34 6.38
C PRO A 100 23.12 -19.96 5.84
N THR A 101 22.12 -19.87 4.96
CA THR A 101 21.71 -18.59 4.35
C THR A 101 20.35 -18.14 4.87
N VAL A 102 20.29 -16.89 5.30
CA VAL A 102 19.08 -16.14 5.62
C VAL A 102 18.38 -15.74 4.32
N ALA A 103 17.08 -15.98 4.25
CA ALA A 103 16.26 -15.63 3.10
C ALA A 103 14.86 -15.19 3.56
N LEU A 104 14.21 -14.34 2.76
CA LEU A 104 12.84 -13.87 3.03
C LEU A 104 11.76 -14.92 2.73
N ILE A 105 12.11 -15.93 1.95
CA ILE A 105 11.18 -16.96 1.49
C ILE A 105 11.59 -18.28 2.13
N SER A 106 10.61 -19.01 2.65
CA SER A 106 10.81 -20.37 3.13
C SER A 106 11.32 -21.24 1.98
N ARG A 107 12.49 -21.88 2.14
CA ARG A 107 12.94 -22.90 1.20
C ARG A 107 11.97 -24.09 1.29
N HIS A 108 11.55 -24.64 0.16
CA HIS A 108 10.72 -25.85 0.16
C HIS A 108 11.53 -27.01 0.78
N TRP A 109 11.09 -27.47 1.96
CA TRP A 109 11.64 -28.65 2.60
C TRP A 109 10.98 -29.89 1.98
N SER A 110 11.73 -30.64 1.21
CA SER A 110 11.28 -31.98 0.78
C SER A 110 11.63 -32.96 1.89
N ARG A 111 10.61 -33.57 2.50
CA ARG A 111 10.79 -34.72 3.39
C ARG A 111 10.92 -35.97 2.52
N ASN A 112 12.06 -36.64 2.60
CA ASN A 112 12.20 -38.03 2.15
C ASN A 112 11.63 -38.98 3.21
#